data_AF-E1X309-F1
#
_entry.id   AF-E1X309-F1
#
_cell.length_a   1.000
_cell.length_b   1.000
_cell.length_c   1.000
_cell.angle_alpha   90.00
_cell.angle_beta   90.00
_cell.angle_gamma   90.00
#
_symmetry.space_group_name_H-M   'P 1'
#
loop_
_entity.id
_entity.type
_entity.pdbx_description
1 polymer ?
#
loop_
_entity_poly.entity_id
_entity_poly.type
_entity_poly.pdbx_seq_one_letter_code
_entity_poly.pdbx_strand_id
1 'polypeptide(L)'
;MKKTLITFSIFILLVTLYRCRDFIYYTRMWITYEPKVFMGKMEPPFPNWFEVMWSLKGPDENKNGIRDDVEIYINNEFKDLNESELIMIYNAAVLVQSTLIYSSSEEYKKKYWHERNINIDCMSDYSSSTGDYDGKTKELYAIDGLVREVTRNTALRSNISRIFLDHFHMWSFELGGLQSLHHRLNTNRFCGFSDDGSRRIALEYLKRDLGNMKKYEIANYIKSYEDKYGKINRDLFDEFLSR
;
A
#
# COMPACT_ATOMS: atom_id res chain seq x y z
N MET A 1 -54.00 -5.49 -0.97
CA MET A 1 -53.62 -4.07 -0.79
C MET A 1 -53.14 -3.74 0.62
N LYS A 2 -53.95 -3.90 1.69
CA LYS A 2 -53.51 -3.56 3.06
C LYS A 2 -52.24 -4.28 3.53
N LYS A 3 -52.15 -5.60 3.33
CA LYS A 3 -50.94 -6.39 3.69
C LYS A 3 -49.70 -5.90 2.92
N THR A 4 -49.82 -5.68 1.61
CA THR A 4 -48.73 -5.18 0.77
C THR A 4 -48.24 -3.80 1.19
N LEU A 5 -49.14 -2.90 1.58
CA LEU A 5 -48.80 -1.55 2.03
C LEU A 5 -48.09 -1.56 3.40
N ILE A 6 -48.53 -2.45 4.31
CA ILE A 6 -47.87 -2.68 5.60
C ILE A 6 -46.45 -3.25 5.39
N THR A 7 -46.31 -4.26 4.53
CA THR A 7 -44.98 -4.84 4.21
C THR A 7 -44.04 -3.80 3.59
N PHE A 8 -44.53 -2.97 2.67
CA PHE A 8 -43.75 -1.90 2.06
C PHE A 8 -43.33 -0.83 3.08
N SER A 9 -44.23 -0.47 4.00
CA SER A 9 -43.94 0.48 5.09
C SER A 9 -42.90 -0.06 6.06
N ILE A 10 -42.98 -1.34 6.43
CA ILE A 10 -41.97 -2.01 7.28
C ILE A 10 -40.62 -2.04 6.56
N PHE A 11 -40.59 -2.33 5.26
CA PHE A 11 -39.37 -2.31 4.47
C PHE A 11 -38.70 -0.93 4.45
N ILE A 12 -39.47 0.14 4.19
CA ILE A 12 -38.96 1.53 4.25
C ILE A 12 -38.43 1.83 5.66
N LEU A 13 -39.16 1.45 6.70
CA LEU A 13 -38.74 1.67 8.09
C LEU A 13 -37.42 0.96 8.39
N LEU A 14 -37.26 -0.31 7.98
CA LEU A 14 -36.03 -1.08 8.17
C LEU A 14 -34.84 -0.45 7.42
N VAL A 15 -35.04 -0.05 6.17
CA VAL A 15 -34.00 0.66 5.39
C VAL A 15 -33.64 1.99 6.06
N THR A 16 -34.63 2.74 6.55
CA THR A 16 -34.40 4.02 7.21
C THR A 16 -33.66 3.85 8.53
N LEU A 17 -34.05 2.88 9.37
CA LEU A 17 -33.37 2.55 10.62
C LEU A 17 -31.94 2.07 10.39
N TYR A 18 -31.71 1.27 9.35
CA TYR A 18 -30.37 0.86 8.94
C TYR A 18 -29.50 2.06 8.54
N ARG A 19 -30.04 2.99 7.74
CA ARG A 19 -29.34 4.22 7.36
C ARG A 19 -29.09 5.16 8.54
N CYS A 20 -30.05 5.28 9.46
CA CYS A 20 -29.91 6.09 10.67
C CYS A 20 -28.88 5.50 11.64
N ARG A 21 -28.72 4.17 11.69
CA ARG A 21 -27.67 3.52 12.48
C ARG A 21 -26.29 3.98 12.02
N ASP A 22 -26.04 3.96 10.72
CA ASP A 22 -24.76 4.43 10.15
C ASP A 22 -24.57 5.92 10.42
N PHE A 23 -25.61 6.73 10.25
CA PHE A 23 -25.57 8.15 10.58
C PHE A 23 -25.15 8.40 12.03
N ILE A 24 -25.76 7.71 13.00
CA ILE A 24 -25.43 7.87 14.42
C ILE A 24 -23.99 7.42 14.70
N TYR A 25 -23.57 6.28 14.15
CA TYR A 25 -22.22 5.75 14.35
C TYR A 25 -21.15 6.70 13.81
N TYR A 26 -21.26 7.10 12.54
CA TYR A 26 -20.29 8.00 11.91
C TYR A 26 -20.31 9.40 12.53
N THR A 27 -21.48 9.92 12.89
CA THR A 27 -21.57 11.24 13.56
C THR A 27 -20.93 11.20 14.94
N ARG A 28 -21.13 10.11 15.71
CA ARG A 28 -20.46 9.94 17.01
C ARG A 28 -18.95 9.87 16.83
N MET A 29 -18.47 9.00 15.94
CA MET A 29 -17.04 8.87 15.65
C MET A 29 -16.46 10.21 15.22
N TRP A 30 -17.09 10.92 14.29
CA TRP A 30 -16.66 12.24 13.83
C TRP A 30 -16.47 13.25 14.98
N ILE A 31 -17.39 13.27 15.94
CA ILE A 31 -17.34 14.19 17.09
C ILE A 31 -16.30 13.77 18.13
N THR A 32 -16.14 12.46 18.35
CA THR A 32 -15.30 11.93 19.45
C THR A 32 -13.93 11.44 19.00
N TYR A 33 -13.61 11.54 17.70
CA TYR A 33 -12.35 11.04 17.17
C TYR A 33 -11.20 11.96 17.56
N GLU A 34 -10.19 11.36 18.18
CA GLU A 34 -8.91 12.02 18.45
C GLU A 34 -7.87 11.45 17.48
N PRO A 35 -7.33 12.26 16.55
CA PRO A 35 -6.31 11.80 15.62
C PRO A 35 -5.07 11.30 16.37
N LYS A 36 -4.58 10.14 15.96
CA LYS A 36 -3.36 9.51 16.48
C LYS A 36 -2.21 9.75 15.53
N VAL A 37 -1.00 9.44 15.96
CA VAL A 37 0.16 9.45 15.06
C VAL A 37 0.16 8.16 14.24
N PHE A 38 0.25 8.29 12.92
CA PHE A 38 0.43 7.22 11.95
C PHE A 38 1.70 7.50 11.14
N MET A 39 2.69 6.61 11.23
CA MET A 39 3.97 6.74 10.49
C MET A 39 4.65 8.12 10.65
N GLY A 40 4.66 8.67 11.87
CA GLY A 40 5.27 9.97 12.17
C GLY A 40 4.46 11.20 11.73
N LYS A 41 3.26 11.02 11.16
CA LYS A 41 2.32 12.09 10.84
C LYS A 41 1.06 11.96 11.69
N MET A 42 0.38 13.06 11.98
CA MET A 42 -0.95 12.97 12.57
C MET A 42 -1.92 12.41 11.54
N GLU A 43 -2.78 11.50 11.96
CA GLU A 43 -3.90 11.04 11.18
C GLU A 43 -4.76 12.23 10.74
N PRO A 44 -5.41 12.10 9.59
CA PRO A 44 -6.42 13.04 9.15
C PRO A 44 -7.63 13.02 10.12
N PRO A 45 -8.45 14.09 10.13
CA PRO A 45 -9.70 14.09 10.87
C PRO A 45 -10.61 12.98 10.35
N PHE A 46 -11.40 12.39 11.24
CA PHE A 46 -12.39 11.40 10.85
C PHE A 46 -13.38 12.03 9.87
N PRO A 47 -13.79 11.36 8.77
CA PRO A 47 -14.73 11.95 7.82
C PRO A 47 -16.14 12.00 8.40
N ASN A 48 -16.89 13.04 8.09
CA ASN A 48 -18.30 13.11 8.50
C ASN A 48 -19.18 12.14 7.67
N TRP A 49 -20.39 11.86 8.13
CA TRP A 49 -21.27 10.89 7.47
C TRP A 49 -21.59 11.25 6.01
N PHE A 50 -21.74 12.54 5.68
CA PHE A 50 -22.05 12.98 4.31
C PHE A 50 -20.88 12.72 3.37
N GLU A 51 -19.65 12.96 3.82
CA GLU A 51 -18.42 12.66 3.09
C GLU A 51 -18.29 11.16 2.82
N VAL A 52 -18.57 10.32 3.82
CA VAL A 52 -18.53 8.86 3.67
C VAL A 52 -19.60 8.36 2.71
N MET A 53 -20.79 8.95 2.75
CA MET A 53 -21.97 8.48 2.00
C MET A 53 -21.99 8.88 0.53
N TRP A 54 -21.58 10.10 0.20
CA TRP A 54 -21.81 10.69 -1.12
C TRP A 54 -20.58 10.71 -2.00
N SER A 55 -19.43 10.33 -1.46
CA SER A 55 -18.19 10.37 -2.22
C SER A 55 -17.79 8.98 -2.72
N LEU A 56 -17.72 8.88 -4.05
CA LEU A 56 -16.79 7.97 -4.72
C LEU A 56 -15.31 8.33 -4.40
N LYS A 57 -15.09 9.38 -3.60
CA LYS A 57 -13.86 10.12 -3.34
C LYS A 57 -13.89 10.64 -1.89
N GLY A 58 -13.72 9.77 -0.88
CA GLY A 58 -13.60 10.27 0.50
C GLY A 58 -12.55 11.40 0.57
N PRO A 59 -12.62 12.28 1.58
CA PRO A 59 -11.62 13.33 1.71
C PRO A 59 -10.23 12.68 1.67
N ASP A 60 -9.44 13.17 0.72
CA ASP A 60 -8.00 13.00 0.59
C ASP A 60 -7.48 14.41 0.85
N GLU A 61 -7.53 14.82 2.13
CA GLU A 61 -7.21 16.17 2.58
C GLU A 61 -5.76 16.53 2.26
N ASN A 62 -4.88 15.54 2.34
CA ASN A 62 -3.47 15.67 2.05
C ASN A 62 -3.14 15.55 0.54
N LYS A 63 -4.13 15.22 -0.31
CA LYS A 63 -4.04 15.09 -1.77
C LYS A 63 -3.00 14.10 -2.26
N ASN A 64 -2.74 13.04 -1.50
CA ASN A 64 -1.78 12.00 -1.87
C ASN A 64 -2.40 10.90 -2.77
N GLY A 65 -3.69 11.00 -3.09
CA GLY A 65 -4.45 10.02 -3.87
C GLY A 65 -5.01 8.87 -3.04
N ILE A 66 -4.88 8.93 -1.71
CA ILE A 66 -5.27 7.91 -0.74
C ILE A 66 -6.41 8.48 0.11
N ARG A 67 -7.45 7.70 0.38
CA ARG A 67 -8.51 8.14 1.29
C ARG A 67 -7.99 8.08 2.73
N ASP A 68 -8.16 9.18 3.42
CA ASP A 68 -7.75 9.44 4.80
C ASP A 68 -8.33 8.46 5.85
N ASP A 69 -9.35 7.66 5.49
CA ASP A 69 -9.94 6.65 6.38
C ASP A 69 -9.14 5.34 6.45
N VAL A 70 -8.15 5.14 5.57
CA VAL A 70 -7.30 3.94 5.59
C VAL A 70 -6.29 3.99 6.73
N GLU A 71 -5.66 5.13 6.98
CA GLU A 71 -4.76 5.32 8.12
C GLU A 71 -5.51 5.02 9.43
N ILE A 72 -6.72 5.59 9.55
CA ILE A 72 -7.62 5.39 10.70
C ILE A 72 -7.99 3.91 10.87
N TYR A 73 -8.34 3.23 9.78
CA TYR A 73 -8.68 1.81 9.81
C TYR A 73 -7.49 0.96 10.26
N ILE A 74 -6.32 1.17 9.66
CA ILE A 74 -5.10 0.42 9.96
C ILE A 74 -4.72 0.59 11.43
N ASN A 75 -4.70 1.82 11.94
CA ASN A 75 -4.36 2.08 13.34
C ASN A 75 -5.38 1.54 14.36
N ASN A 76 -6.64 1.35 13.97
CA ASN A 76 -7.66 0.81 14.86
C ASN A 76 -7.68 -0.72 14.88
N GLU A 77 -7.50 -1.37 13.73
CA GLU A 77 -7.60 -2.83 13.59
C GLU A 77 -6.27 -3.54 13.81
N PHE A 78 -5.14 -2.94 13.44
CA PHE A 78 -3.84 -3.62 13.39
C PHE A 78 -2.85 -3.09 14.44
N LYS A 79 -3.19 -3.24 15.72
CA LYS A 79 -2.40 -2.72 16.86
C LYS A 79 -1.11 -3.48 17.13
N ASP A 80 -1.03 -4.73 16.69
CA ASP A 80 0.09 -5.62 16.98
C ASP A 80 1.17 -5.62 15.90
N LEU A 81 0.98 -4.84 14.82
CA LEU A 81 1.96 -4.72 13.74
C LEU A 81 3.09 -3.78 14.11
N ASN A 82 4.31 -4.14 13.70
CA ASN A 82 5.44 -3.22 13.81
C ASN A 82 5.46 -2.20 12.66
N GLU A 83 6.39 -1.25 12.71
CA GLU A 83 6.49 -0.15 11.75
C GLU A 83 6.63 -0.62 10.29
N SER A 84 7.48 -1.61 10.02
CA SER A 84 7.67 -2.14 8.66
C SER A 84 6.39 -2.81 8.16
N GLU A 85 5.72 -3.58 9.01
CA GLU A 85 4.44 -4.21 8.68
C GLU A 85 3.36 -3.17 8.41
N LEU A 86 3.23 -2.14 9.26
CA LEU A 86 2.30 -1.03 9.04
C LEU A 86 2.55 -0.32 7.72
N ILE A 87 3.81 -0.07 7.36
CA ILE A 87 4.20 0.58 6.11
C ILE A 87 3.82 -0.29 4.90
N MET A 88 4.08 -1.61 4.95
CA MET A 88 3.71 -2.53 3.87
C MET A 88 2.20 -2.62 3.70
N ILE A 89 1.44 -2.71 4.80
CA ILE A 89 -0.02 -2.76 4.76
C ILE A 89 -0.59 -1.43 4.26
N TYR A 90 0.00 -0.30 4.67
CA TYR A 90 -0.35 1.01 4.13
C TYR A 90 -0.12 1.07 2.62
N ASN A 91 1.08 0.74 2.14
CA ASN A 91 1.42 0.71 0.72
C ASN A 91 0.47 -0.21 -0.08
N ALA A 92 0.07 -1.34 0.50
CA ALA A 92 -0.93 -2.22 -0.09
C ALA A 92 -2.30 -1.54 -0.21
N ALA A 93 -2.75 -0.84 0.83
CA ALA A 93 -3.98 -0.06 0.81
C ALA A 93 -3.94 1.04 -0.26
N VAL A 94 -2.82 1.78 -0.35
CA VAL A 94 -2.58 2.81 -1.37
C VAL A 94 -2.75 2.24 -2.77
N LEU A 95 -2.09 1.11 -3.05
CA LEU A 95 -2.23 0.41 -4.33
C LEU A 95 -3.68 0.04 -4.60
N VAL A 96 -4.40 -0.50 -3.63
CA VAL A 96 -5.80 -0.89 -3.80
C VAL A 96 -6.70 0.31 -4.09
N GLN A 97 -6.48 1.45 -3.44
CA GLN A 97 -7.26 2.67 -3.69
C GLN A 97 -6.95 3.28 -5.04
N SER A 98 -5.68 3.23 -5.45
CA SER A 98 -5.23 3.73 -6.74
C SER A 98 -5.94 3.04 -7.93
N THR A 99 -6.45 1.81 -7.76
CA THR A 99 -7.22 1.12 -8.81
C THR A 99 -8.63 1.68 -9.01
N LEU A 100 -9.11 2.55 -8.12
CA LEU A 100 -10.45 3.14 -8.19
C LEU A 100 -10.53 4.34 -9.16
N ILE A 101 -9.41 4.73 -9.79
CA ILE A 101 -9.34 5.79 -10.78
C ILE A 101 -9.81 5.26 -12.14
N TYR A 102 -11.02 5.67 -12.56
CA TYR A 102 -11.71 5.15 -13.75
C TYR A 102 -11.03 5.46 -15.10
N SER A 103 -10.18 6.50 -15.18
CA SER A 103 -9.50 6.91 -16.43
C SER A 103 -8.01 7.19 -16.18
N SER A 104 -7.22 6.12 -16.06
CA SER A 104 -5.78 6.22 -15.85
C SER A 104 -4.98 6.31 -17.16
N SER A 105 -4.04 7.24 -17.23
CA SER A 105 -3.05 7.33 -18.33
C SER A 105 -2.10 6.12 -18.35
N GLU A 106 -1.38 5.93 -19.46
CA GLU A 106 -0.35 4.88 -19.56
C GLU A 106 0.77 5.06 -18.55
N GLU A 107 1.19 6.30 -18.31
CA GLU A 107 2.18 6.66 -17.29
C GLU A 107 1.70 6.23 -15.89
N TYR A 108 0.43 6.46 -15.57
CA TYR A 108 -0.16 6.04 -14.32
C TYR A 108 -0.14 4.52 -14.16
N LYS A 109 -0.50 3.77 -15.21
CA LYS A 109 -0.47 2.30 -15.18
C LYS A 109 0.94 1.78 -14.95
N LYS A 110 1.95 2.37 -15.60
CA LYS A 110 3.37 2.02 -15.38
C LYS A 110 3.79 2.25 -13.95
N LYS A 111 3.44 3.42 -13.40
CA LYS A 111 3.71 3.75 -12.00
C LYS A 111 3.04 2.76 -11.05
N TYR A 112 1.75 2.48 -11.23
CA TYR A 112 1.00 1.52 -10.43
C TYR A 112 1.64 0.12 -10.45
N TRP A 113 1.98 -0.39 -11.64
CA TRP A 113 2.58 -1.72 -11.76
C TRP A 113 3.92 -1.79 -11.05
N HIS A 114 4.72 -0.73 -11.19
CA HIS A 114 6.00 -0.61 -10.52
C HIS A 114 5.85 -0.62 -9.00
N GLU A 115 4.96 0.21 -8.45
CA GLU A 115 4.66 0.26 -7.02
C GLU A 115 4.11 -1.07 -6.49
N ARG A 116 3.32 -1.79 -7.31
CA ARG A 116 2.85 -3.14 -6.99
C ARG A 116 4.00 -4.13 -6.85
N ASN A 117 4.96 -4.11 -7.77
CA ASN A 117 6.13 -5.00 -7.71
C ASN A 117 7.01 -4.68 -6.49
N ILE A 118 7.20 -3.39 -6.18
CA ILE A 118 7.87 -2.93 -4.95
C ILE A 118 7.19 -3.52 -3.72
N ASN A 119 5.87 -3.39 -3.60
CA ASN A 119 5.17 -3.86 -2.41
C ASN A 119 5.27 -5.39 -2.22
N ILE A 120 5.23 -6.15 -3.33
CA ILE A 120 5.46 -7.60 -3.30
C ILE A 120 6.89 -7.92 -2.85
N ASP A 121 7.90 -7.21 -3.38
CA ASP A 121 9.29 -7.37 -2.96
C ASP A 121 9.46 -7.05 -1.47
N CYS A 122 8.84 -5.97 -0.96
CA CYS A 122 8.88 -5.63 0.46
C CYS A 122 8.32 -6.75 1.33
N MET A 123 7.15 -7.29 0.99
CA MET A 123 6.55 -8.40 1.74
C MET A 123 7.44 -9.65 1.71
N SER A 124 8.03 -9.97 0.55
CA SER A 124 8.92 -11.11 0.38
C SER A 124 10.23 -10.97 1.17
N ASP A 125 10.89 -9.81 1.06
CA ASP A 125 12.15 -9.52 1.74
C ASP A 125 11.93 -9.46 3.26
N TYR A 126 10.81 -8.90 3.72
CA TYR A 126 10.44 -8.89 5.14
C TYR A 126 10.20 -10.30 5.67
N SER A 127 9.36 -11.10 4.99
CA SER A 127 9.11 -12.50 5.37
C SER A 127 10.39 -13.32 5.39
N SER A 128 11.31 -13.08 4.45
CA SER A 128 12.61 -13.76 4.45
C SER A 128 13.45 -13.38 5.67
N SER A 129 13.35 -12.13 6.13
CA SER A 129 14.13 -11.61 7.26
C SER A 129 13.69 -12.17 8.63
N THR A 130 12.47 -12.69 8.75
CA THR A 130 11.94 -13.24 10.01
C THR A 130 12.39 -14.68 10.28
N GLY A 131 12.91 -15.38 9.27
CA GLY A 131 13.24 -16.80 9.35
C GLY A 131 12.03 -17.75 9.22
N ASP A 132 10.80 -17.21 9.15
CA ASP A 132 9.57 -17.94 8.86
C ASP A 132 8.90 -17.34 7.62
N TYR A 133 9.49 -17.61 6.46
CA TYR A 133 9.05 -17.03 5.20
C TYR A 133 7.59 -17.38 4.89
N ASP A 134 7.24 -18.67 4.96
CA ASP A 134 5.90 -19.14 4.57
C ASP A 134 4.82 -18.63 5.55
N GLY A 135 5.08 -18.71 6.85
CA GLY A 135 4.15 -18.25 7.88
C GLY A 135 3.92 -16.75 7.80
N LYS A 136 5.00 -15.96 7.78
CA LYS A 136 4.89 -14.49 7.72
C LYS A 136 4.30 -14.00 6.40
N THR A 137 4.64 -14.65 5.29
CA THR A 137 4.04 -14.31 3.98
C THR A 137 2.52 -14.53 4.00
N LYS A 138 2.06 -15.67 4.55
CA LYS A 138 0.64 -15.97 4.66
C LYS A 138 -0.09 -14.96 5.55
N GLU A 139 0.52 -14.58 6.67
CA GLU A 139 0.01 -13.56 7.59
C GLU A 139 -0.18 -12.21 6.88
N LEU A 140 0.87 -11.71 6.21
CA LEU A 140 0.82 -10.43 5.51
C LEU A 140 -0.21 -10.42 4.38
N TYR A 141 -0.32 -11.50 3.61
CA TYR A 141 -1.35 -11.60 2.56
C TYR A 141 -2.77 -11.69 3.12
N ALA A 142 -2.97 -12.29 4.30
CA ALA A 142 -4.27 -12.29 4.96
C ALA A 142 -4.68 -10.87 5.37
N ILE A 143 -3.74 -10.08 5.90
CA ILE A 143 -3.97 -8.68 6.28
C ILE A 143 -4.23 -7.82 5.04
N ASP A 144 -3.42 -7.95 3.97
CA ASP A 144 -3.67 -7.29 2.68
C ASP A 144 -5.07 -7.65 2.14
N GLY A 145 -5.50 -8.90 2.30
CA GLY A 145 -6.87 -9.33 1.98
C GLY A 145 -7.95 -8.52 2.70
N LEU A 146 -7.83 -8.34 4.01
CA LEU A 146 -8.78 -7.55 4.81
C LEU A 146 -8.82 -6.09 4.36
N VAL A 147 -7.65 -5.49 4.12
CA VAL A 147 -7.55 -4.11 3.62
C VAL A 147 -8.21 -3.97 2.25
N ARG A 148 -8.02 -4.95 1.36
CA ARG A 148 -8.67 -4.99 0.04
C ARG A 148 -10.18 -5.03 0.16
N GLU A 149 -10.72 -5.86 1.04
CA GLU A 149 -12.16 -6.00 1.26
C GLU A 149 -12.79 -4.69 1.75
N VAL A 150 -12.16 -4.03 2.72
CA VAL A 150 -12.65 -2.74 3.24
C VAL A 150 -12.56 -1.65 2.19
N THR A 151 -11.46 -1.62 1.43
CA THR A 151 -11.28 -0.61 0.37
C THR A 151 -12.25 -0.80 -0.80
N ARG A 152 -12.56 -2.06 -1.16
CA ARG A 152 -13.46 -2.43 -2.26
C ARG A 152 -14.84 -2.89 -1.77
N ASN A 153 -15.29 -2.38 -0.63
CA ASN A 153 -16.49 -2.79 0.10
C ASN A 153 -17.84 -2.61 -0.63
N THR A 154 -17.87 -2.13 -1.87
CA THR A 154 -19.08 -2.04 -2.68
C THR A 154 -18.89 -2.74 -4.01
N ALA A 155 -19.98 -3.29 -4.56
CA ALA A 155 -19.96 -3.92 -5.89
C ALA A 155 -19.42 -2.96 -6.97
N LEU A 156 -19.72 -1.66 -6.86
CA LEU A 156 -19.19 -0.65 -7.76
C LEU A 156 -17.67 -0.52 -7.67
N ARG A 157 -17.11 -0.36 -6.45
CA ARG A 157 -15.65 -0.25 -6.22
C ARG A 157 -14.92 -1.51 -6.64
N SER A 158 -15.47 -2.67 -6.30
CA SER A 158 -14.92 -3.96 -6.72
C SER A 158 -14.89 -4.10 -8.25
N ASN A 159 -15.98 -3.72 -8.93
CA ASN A 159 -16.05 -3.75 -10.39
C ASN A 159 -15.08 -2.76 -11.06
N ILE A 160 -14.98 -1.52 -10.57
CA ILE A 160 -14.02 -0.52 -11.10
C ILE A 160 -12.59 -1.05 -10.96
N SER A 161 -12.24 -1.53 -9.77
CA SER A 161 -10.90 -2.07 -9.54
C SER A 161 -10.62 -3.27 -10.43
N ARG A 162 -11.60 -4.16 -10.67
CA ARG A 162 -11.42 -5.31 -11.56
C ARG A 162 -11.12 -4.86 -12.98
N ILE A 163 -11.93 -3.95 -13.52
CA ILE A 163 -11.73 -3.40 -14.87
C ILE A 163 -10.34 -2.77 -15.00
N PHE A 164 -9.90 -2.00 -13.99
CA PHE A 164 -8.55 -1.45 -13.97
C PHE A 164 -7.48 -2.55 -14.01
N LEU A 165 -7.59 -3.56 -13.15
CA LEU A 165 -6.63 -4.66 -13.07
C LEU A 165 -6.56 -5.52 -14.34
N ASP A 166 -7.66 -5.62 -15.09
CA ASP A 166 -7.69 -6.34 -16.37
C ASP A 166 -6.72 -5.75 -17.40
N HIS A 167 -6.21 -4.53 -17.21
CA HIS A 167 -5.23 -3.91 -18.11
C HIS A 167 -3.80 -4.48 -17.96
N PHE A 168 -3.55 -5.30 -16.93
CA PHE A 168 -2.22 -5.79 -16.57
C PHE A 168 -1.99 -7.28 -16.88
N HIS A 169 -2.92 -7.95 -17.57
CA HIS A 169 -2.84 -9.38 -17.87
C HIS A 169 -1.60 -9.81 -18.69
N MET A 170 -0.96 -8.88 -19.40
CA MET A 170 0.29 -9.11 -20.16
C MET A 170 1.53 -8.50 -19.50
N TRP A 171 1.39 -7.90 -18.33
CA TRP A 171 2.50 -7.26 -17.65
C TRP A 171 3.22 -8.31 -16.81
N SER A 172 4.51 -8.52 -17.09
CA SER A 172 5.35 -9.39 -16.27
C SER A 172 5.82 -8.66 -15.02
N PHE A 173 6.13 -9.43 -13.98
CA PHE A 173 6.90 -8.91 -12.87
C PHE A 173 8.22 -8.35 -13.40
N GLU A 174 8.54 -7.10 -13.03
CA GLU A 174 9.78 -6.46 -13.49
C GLU A 174 10.95 -7.01 -12.67
N LEU A 175 11.57 -8.07 -13.18
CA LEU A 175 12.76 -8.67 -12.57
C LEU A 175 14.02 -7.92 -13.02
N GLY A 176 14.71 -7.32 -12.06
CA GLY A 176 16.06 -6.78 -12.24
C GLY A 176 16.13 -5.37 -12.83
N GLY A 177 17.31 -5.02 -13.32
CA GLY A 177 17.63 -3.67 -13.79
C GLY A 177 17.86 -2.66 -12.65
N LEU A 178 18.27 -1.44 -13.03
CA LEU A 178 18.65 -0.40 -12.08
C LEU A 178 17.52 0.00 -11.11
N GLN A 179 16.28 -0.19 -11.52
CA GLN A 179 15.11 0.20 -10.73
C GLN A 179 14.78 -0.79 -9.62
N SER A 180 14.80 -2.10 -9.91
CA SER A 180 14.70 -3.14 -8.87
C SER A 180 15.88 -3.08 -7.90
N LEU A 181 17.08 -2.79 -8.42
CA LEU A 181 18.26 -2.54 -7.59
C LEU A 181 18.06 -1.32 -6.68
N HIS A 182 17.62 -0.18 -7.22
CA HIS A 182 17.39 1.03 -6.42
C HIS A 182 16.44 0.76 -5.27
N HIS A 183 15.35 0.03 -5.53
CA HIS A 183 14.42 -0.40 -4.50
C HIS A 183 15.11 -1.20 -3.39
N ARG A 184 15.87 -2.24 -3.74
CA ARG A 184 16.53 -3.13 -2.78
C ARG A 184 17.64 -2.47 -1.97
N LEU A 185 18.28 -1.43 -2.52
CA LEU A 185 19.24 -0.61 -1.80
C LEU A 185 18.58 0.38 -0.82
N ASN A 186 17.27 0.62 -0.96
CA ASN A 186 16.53 1.65 -0.22
C ASN A 186 15.27 1.07 0.46
N THR A 187 15.35 -0.16 0.97
CA THR A 187 14.18 -0.81 1.61
C THR A 187 13.75 -0.11 2.90
N ASN A 188 14.62 0.65 3.56
CA ASN A 188 14.22 1.58 4.63
C ASN A 188 13.17 2.60 4.14
N ARG A 189 13.38 3.16 2.94
CA ARG A 189 12.50 4.18 2.35
C ARG A 189 11.21 3.59 1.79
N PHE A 190 11.30 2.44 1.12
CA PHE A 190 10.15 1.84 0.42
C PHE A 190 9.36 0.87 1.28
N CYS A 191 10.04 0.10 2.13
CA CYS A 191 9.44 -0.97 2.95
C CYS A 191 9.38 -0.61 4.44
N GLY A 192 10.00 0.49 4.87
CA GLY A 192 10.00 0.88 6.28
C GLY A 192 10.91 0.04 7.16
N PHE A 193 11.91 -0.63 6.60
CA PHE A 193 12.88 -1.40 7.38
C PHE A 193 13.79 -0.47 8.17
N SER A 194 14.32 -0.95 9.30
CA SER A 194 15.38 -0.23 10.01
C SER A 194 16.59 -0.03 9.11
N ASP A 195 17.36 1.03 9.32
CA ASP A 195 18.55 1.32 8.51
C ASP A 195 19.54 0.14 8.49
N ASP A 196 19.74 -0.50 9.64
CA ASP A 196 20.58 -1.71 9.74
C ASP A 196 20.01 -2.90 8.95
N GLY A 197 18.69 -3.11 9.02
CA GLY A 197 18.00 -4.16 8.28
C GLY A 197 18.08 -3.93 6.77
N SER A 198 17.83 -2.70 6.34
CA SER A 198 17.93 -2.27 4.94
C SER A 198 19.35 -2.44 4.40
N ARG A 199 20.35 -1.99 5.16
CA ARG A 199 21.77 -2.14 4.80
C ARG A 199 22.19 -3.60 4.66
N ARG A 200 21.76 -4.47 5.57
CA ARG A 200 22.04 -5.91 5.51
C ARG A 200 21.49 -6.53 4.21
N ILE A 201 20.22 -6.28 3.91
CA ILE A 201 19.55 -6.79 2.70
C ILE A 201 20.24 -6.28 1.44
N ALA A 202 20.56 -4.98 1.41
CA ALA A 202 21.25 -4.35 0.29
C ALA A 202 22.63 -4.98 0.02
N LEU A 203 23.44 -5.19 1.06
CA LEU A 203 24.78 -5.78 0.91
C LEU A 203 24.72 -7.26 0.48
N GLU A 204 23.76 -8.03 1.00
CA GLU A 204 23.54 -9.41 0.55
C GLU A 204 23.14 -9.46 -0.93
N TYR A 205 22.27 -8.54 -1.34
CA TYR A 205 21.86 -8.40 -2.74
C TYR A 205 23.05 -8.05 -3.65
N LEU A 206 23.82 -7.01 -3.30
CA LEU A 206 25.01 -6.62 -4.06
C LEU A 206 26.02 -7.78 -4.17
N LYS A 207 26.24 -8.51 -3.08
CA LYS A 207 27.12 -9.68 -3.07
C LYS A 207 26.63 -10.79 -4.00
N ARG A 208 25.32 -11.07 -4.02
CA ARG A 208 24.74 -12.10 -4.88
C ARG A 208 24.78 -11.70 -6.36
N ASP A 209 24.38 -10.48 -6.67
CA ASP A 209 24.18 -10.04 -8.05
C ASP A 209 25.50 -9.57 -8.70
N LEU A 210 26.38 -8.91 -7.95
CA LEU A 210 27.64 -8.36 -8.47
C LEU A 210 28.87 -9.20 -8.11
N GLY A 211 28.77 -10.13 -7.17
CA GLY A 211 29.93 -10.88 -6.64
C GLY A 211 30.68 -11.69 -7.69
N ASN A 212 30.04 -12.04 -8.81
CA ASN A 212 30.65 -12.78 -9.92
C ASN A 212 31.06 -11.88 -11.11
N MET A 213 30.79 -10.58 -11.05
CA MET A 213 31.10 -9.65 -12.14
C MET A 213 32.56 -9.20 -12.09
N LYS A 214 33.14 -8.89 -13.25
CA LYS A 214 34.48 -8.31 -13.32
C LYS A 214 34.45 -6.85 -12.86
N LYS A 215 35.59 -6.35 -12.36
CA LYS A 215 35.71 -4.96 -11.85
C LYS A 215 35.21 -3.89 -12.83
N TYR A 216 35.50 -4.02 -14.13
CA TYR A 216 35.03 -3.05 -15.13
C TYR A 216 33.51 -3.12 -15.36
N GLU A 217 32.90 -4.29 -15.19
CA GLU A 217 31.44 -4.49 -15.32
C GLU A 217 30.73 -3.82 -14.16
N ILE A 218 31.24 -4.02 -12.95
CA ILE A 218 30.74 -3.36 -11.74
C ILE A 218 30.87 -1.83 -11.86
N ALA A 219 32.01 -1.33 -12.34
CA ALA A 219 32.22 0.12 -12.53
C ALA A 219 31.24 0.73 -13.54
N ASN A 220 31.00 0.05 -14.68
CA ASN A 220 30.00 0.48 -15.66
C ASN A 220 28.58 0.44 -15.09
N TYR A 221 28.28 -0.56 -14.27
CA TYR A 221 26.99 -0.72 -13.63
C TYR A 221 26.72 0.38 -12.60
N ILE A 222 27.69 0.68 -11.73
CA ILE A 222 27.64 1.80 -10.76
C ILE A 222 27.45 3.12 -11.49
N LYS A 223 28.22 3.36 -12.56
CA LYS A 223 28.06 4.58 -13.36
C LYS A 223 26.64 4.73 -13.92
N SER A 224 26.09 3.64 -14.47
CA SER A 224 24.72 3.65 -15.02
C SER A 224 23.68 3.92 -13.93
N TYR A 225 23.90 3.40 -12.72
CA TYR A 225 23.07 3.67 -11.55
C TYR A 225 23.17 5.13 -11.09
N GLU A 226 24.39 5.67 -11.00
CA GLU A 226 24.65 7.09 -10.65
C GLU A 226 24.03 8.05 -11.66
N ASP A 227 24.15 7.77 -12.95
CA ASP A 227 23.58 8.59 -14.01
C ASP A 227 22.04 8.67 -13.89
N LYS A 228 21.39 7.62 -13.37
CA LYS A 228 19.93 7.53 -13.24
C LYS A 228 19.39 8.04 -11.88
N TYR A 229 20.04 7.66 -10.78
CA TYR A 229 19.55 7.91 -9.42
C TYR A 229 20.40 8.93 -8.64
N GLY A 230 21.52 9.36 -9.20
CA GLY A 230 22.41 10.33 -8.59
C GLY A 230 23.42 9.71 -7.63
N LYS A 231 24.57 10.38 -7.52
CA LYS A 231 25.73 9.95 -6.71
C LYS A 231 25.41 9.77 -5.22
N ILE A 232 24.39 10.45 -4.69
CA ILE A 232 24.00 10.34 -3.28
C ILE A 232 23.52 8.93 -2.88
N ASN A 233 23.04 8.13 -3.84
CA ASN A 233 22.47 6.82 -3.58
C ASN A 233 23.48 5.66 -3.73
N ARG A 234 24.79 5.95 -3.76
CA ARG A 234 25.84 4.95 -4.07
C ARG A 234 26.66 4.46 -2.88
N ASP A 235 26.43 5.03 -1.70
CA ASP A 235 27.17 4.75 -0.46
C ASP A 235 27.32 3.24 -0.18
N LEU A 236 26.26 2.46 -0.42
CA LEU A 236 26.27 1.01 -0.26
C LEU A 236 27.16 0.27 -1.27
N PHE A 237 27.39 0.83 -2.47
CA PHE A 237 28.37 0.29 -3.41
C PHE A 237 29.80 0.58 -2.98
N ASP A 238 30.07 1.80 -2.50
CA ASP A 238 31.39 2.18 -1.99
C ASP A 238 31.76 1.27 -0.80
N GLU A 239 30.79 0.96 0.07
CA GLU A 239 30.96 -0.04 1.13
C GLU A 239 31.20 -1.45 0.57
N PHE A 240 30.36 -1.93 -0.35
CA PHE A 240 30.49 -3.26 -0.94
C PHE A 240 31.87 -3.49 -1.58
N LEU A 241 32.39 -2.49 -2.29
CA LEU A 241 33.69 -2.54 -2.97
C LEU A 241 34.90 -2.42 -2.02
N SER A 242 34.67 -1.95 -0.79
CA SER A 242 35.71 -1.81 0.23
C SER A 242 36.00 -3.12 0.99
N ARG A 243 35.15 -4.13 0.83
CA ARG A 243 35.24 -5.46 1.44
C ARG A 243 35.89 -6.48 0.50
#